data_AF-A0A3B9CV81-F1
#
_entry.id   AF-A0A3B9CV81-F1
#
_cell.length_a   1.000
_cell.length_b   1.000
_cell.length_c   1.000
_cell.angle_alpha   90.00
_cell.angle_beta   90.00
_cell.angle_gamma   90.00
#
_symmetry.space_group_name_H-M   'P 1'
#
loop_
_entity.id
_entity.type
_entity.pdbx_description
1 polymer ?
#
loop_
_entity_poly.entity_id
_entity_poly.type
_entity_poly.pdbx_seq_one_letter_code
_entity_poly.pdbx_strand_id
1 'polypeptide(L)'
;MDEGRTSSGFTTGMHALDHREITVTRAQEPPGELRDRLLGLCEYVLTNGPVIQDGDTIGEDANEKIRVVYGASEYGHEQEVMKLVYETASPGSRG
;
A
#
# COMPACT_ATOMS: atom_id res chain seq x y z
N MET A 1 -3.96 16.24 -16.62
CA MET A 1 -3.19 15.06 -16.17
C MET A 1 -1.90 15.60 -15.58
N ASP A 2 -1.63 15.25 -14.32
CA ASP A 2 -0.50 15.76 -13.54
C ASP A 2 0.67 14.77 -13.71
N GLU A 3 1.28 14.79 -14.89
CA GLU A 3 2.36 13.87 -15.24
C GLU A 3 3.58 14.12 -14.34
N GLY A 4 3.81 13.21 -13.38
CA GLY A 4 5.01 13.18 -12.54
C GLY A 4 4.80 13.41 -11.05
N ARG A 5 3.59 13.73 -10.59
CA ARG A 5 3.32 13.76 -9.14
C ARG A 5 2.96 12.37 -8.66
N THR A 6 3.81 11.84 -7.78
CA THR A 6 3.50 10.63 -7.02
C THR A 6 3.31 10.99 -5.56
N SER A 7 2.48 10.23 -4.87
CA SER A 7 2.31 10.35 -3.43
C SER A 7 3.03 9.19 -2.72
N SER A 8 3.30 9.37 -1.44
CA SER A 8 3.86 8.32 -0.59
C SER A 8 3.26 8.46 0.80
N GLY A 9 3.14 7.35 1.51
CA GLY A 9 2.43 7.29 2.77
C GLY A 9 3.01 6.21 3.66
N PHE A 10 2.93 6.45 4.95
CA PHE A 10 3.41 5.55 5.99
C PHE A 10 2.47 5.66 7.18
N THR A 11 1.95 4.52 7.66
CA THR A 11 1.12 4.51 8.87
C THR A 11 1.99 4.51 10.12
N THR A 12 1.44 5.01 11.22
CA THR A 12 2.09 4.89 12.53
C THR A 12 1.04 4.59 13.59
N GLY A 13 1.32 3.60 14.44
CA GLY A 13 0.45 3.18 15.54
C GLY A 13 -0.16 1.80 15.35
N MET A 14 -0.11 1.20 14.16
CA MET A 14 -0.57 -0.18 13.93
C MET A 14 0.27 -1.18 14.74
N HIS A 15 1.56 -0.88 14.93
CA HIS A 15 2.42 -1.75 15.73
C HIS A 15 1.94 -1.90 17.18
N ALA A 16 1.42 -0.84 17.79
CA ALA A 16 0.89 -0.90 19.15
C ALA A 16 -0.35 -1.82 19.29
N LEU A 17 -0.92 -2.25 18.16
CA LEU A 17 -2.07 -3.14 18.04
C LEU A 17 -1.67 -4.53 17.50
N ASP A 18 -0.39 -4.89 17.59
CA ASP A 18 0.18 -6.17 17.10
C ASP A 18 0.08 -6.37 15.57
N HIS A 19 -0.04 -5.28 14.81
CA HIS A 19 -0.04 -5.29 13.35
C HIS A 19 1.20 -4.64 12.74
N ARG A 20 1.52 -4.96 11.48
CA ARG A 20 2.59 -4.26 10.75
C ARG A 20 2.11 -2.90 10.27
N GLU A 21 3.01 -1.92 10.26
CA GLU A 21 2.74 -0.65 9.57
C GLU A 21 2.63 -0.87 8.06
N ILE A 22 1.91 0.01 7.40
CA ILE A 22 1.65 -0.01 5.96
C ILE A 22 2.44 1.13 5.33
N THR A 23 3.17 0.82 4.27
CA THR A 23 3.99 1.80 3.55
C THR A 23 3.69 1.77 2.06
N VAL A 24 3.73 2.94 1.45
CA VAL A 24 3.56 3.13 0.02
C VAL A 24 4.58 4.12 -0.48
N THR A 25 5.32 3.75 -1.52
CA THR A 25 6.21 4.66 -2.22
C THR A 25 5.74 4.83 -3.66
N ARG A 26 5.74 6.09 -4.12
CA ARG A 26 5.41 6.48 -5.50
C ARG A 26 4.03 6.01 -6.00
N ALA A 27 2.98 6.11 -5.17
CA ALA A 27 1.60 5.89 -5.61
C ALA A 27 1.21 6.92 -6.68
N GLN A 28 0.41 6.48 -7.65
CA GLN A 28 -0.14 7.35 -8.70
C GLN A 28 -1.38 8.11 -8.21
N GLU A 29 -1.96 7.70 -7.09
CA GLU A 29 -3.08 8.37 -6.44
C GLU A 29 -2.68 9.73 -5.88
N PRO A 30 -3.56 10.74 -5.94
CA PRO A 30 -3.40 11.97 -5.16
C PRO A 30 -3.29 11.67 -3.65
N PRO A 31 -2.63 12.53 -2.86
CA PRO A 31 -2.47 12.31 -1.41
C PRO A 31 -3.77 12.11 -0.64
N GLY A 32 -4.87 12.73 -1.08
CA GLY A 32 -6.19 12.56 -0.48
C GLY A 32 -6.71 11.13 -0.61
N GLU A 33 -6.64 10.57 -1.81
CA GLU A 33 -7.08 9.21 -2.12
C GLU A 33 -6.14 8.18 -1.47
N LEU A 34 -4.81 8.39 -1.50
CA LEU A 34 -3.86 7.52 -0.81
C LEU A 34 -4.13 7.46 0.70
N ARG A 35 -4.47 8.59 1.33
CA ARG A 35 -4.87 8.63 2.75
C ARG A 35 -6.08 7.75 3.01
N ASP A 36 -7.11 7.86 2.17
CA ASP A 36 -8.35 7.11 2.35
C ASP A 36 -8.14 5.60 2.14
N ARG A 37 -7.32 5.21 1.17
CA ARG A 37 -6.89 3.81 0.99
C ARG A 37 -6.16 3.27 2.22
N LEU A 38 -5.15 3.99 2.70
CA LEU A 38 -4.38 3.57 3.87
C LEU A 38 -5.26 3.42 5.10
N LEU A 39 -6.19 4.35 5.32
CA LEU A 39 -7.15 4.28 6.42
C LEU A 39 -8.07 3.06 6.29
N GLY A 40 -8.62 2.82 5.10
CA GLY A 40 -9.46 1.65 4.83
C GLY A 40 -8.71 0.33 5.02
N LEU A 41 -7.44 0.26 4.65
CA LEU A 41 -6.62 -0.94 4.83
C LEU A 41 -6.28 -1.18 6.31
N CYS A 42 -5.99 -0.12 7.06
CA CYS A 42 -5.86 -0.19 8.52
C CYS A 42 -7.15 -0.71 9.16
N GLU A 43 -8.31 -0.15 8.81
CA GLU A 43 -9.61 -0.61 9.32
C GLU A 43 -9.85 -2.09 8.99
N TYR A 44 -9.57 -2.50 7.76
CA TYR A 44 -9.74 -3.88 7.32
C TYR A 44 -8.87 -4.85 8.12
N VAL A 45 -7.57 -4.55 8.29
CA VAL A 45 -6.64 -5.40 9.05
C VAL A 45 -7.00 -5.45 10.53
N LEU A 46 -7.39 -4.33 11.13
CA LEU A 46 -7.82 -4.29 12.53
C LEU A 46 -9.10 -5.10 12.77
N THR A 47 -10.00 -5.12 11.79
CA THR A 47 -11.27 -5.85 11.88
C THR A 47 -11.11 -7.34 11.64
N ASN A 48 -10.28 -7.73 10.67
CA ASN A 48 -10.19 -9.11 10.18
C ASN A 48 -8.93 -9.85 10.66
N GLY A 49 -7.98 -9.15 11.27
CA GLY A 49 -6.66 -9.69 11.61
C GLY A 49 -5.66 -9.60 10.45
N PRO A 50 -4.45 -10.18 10.61
CA PRO A 50 -3.39 -10.17 9.60
C PRO A 50 -3.66 -11.19 8.48
N VAL A 51 -4.79 -11.05 7.79
CA VAL A 51 -5.23 -11.98 6.74
C VAL A 51 -4.55 -11.73 5.39
N ILE A 52 -3.98 -10.54 5.18
CA ILE A 52 -3.26 -10.17 3.96
C ILE A 52 -1.84 -10.76 4.00
N GLN A 53 -1.53 -11.62 3.05
CA GLN A 53 -0.26 -12.33 2.94
C GLN A 53 0.72 -11.66 1.97
N ASP A 54 1.99 -12.03 2.08
CA ASP A 54 3.01 -11.64 1.09
C ASP A 54 2.62 -12.15 -0.31
N GLY A 55 2.71 -11.28 -1.30
CA GLY A 55 2.35 -11.59 -2.69
C GLY A 55 0.86 -11.43 -3.02
N ASP A 56 -0.01 -11.18 -2.03
CA ASP A 56 -1.41 -10.88 -2.30
C ASP A 56 -1.57 -9.60 -3.12
N THR A 57 -2.70 -9.46 -3.80
CA THR A 57 -3.07 -8.24 -4.51
C THR A 57 -4.27 -7.58 -3.86
N ILE A 58 -4.18 -6.27 -3.63
CA ILE A 58 -5.30 -5.43 -3.20
C ILE A 58 -5.66 -4.45 -4.32
N GLY A 59 -6.94 -4.09 -4.39
CA GLY A 59 -7.48 -3.15 -5.37
C GLY A 59 -8.95 -2.90 -5.09
N GLU A 60 -9.46 -1.74 -5.49
CA GLU A 60 -10.88 -1.41 -5.41
C GLU A 60 -11.72 -2.24 -6.40
N ASP A 61 -11.11 -2.64 -7.52
CA ASP A 61 -11.72 -3.50 -8.53
C ASP A 61 -10.74 -4.56 -9.07
N ALA A 62 -11.22 -5.44 -9.95
CA ALA A 62 -10.44 -6.56 -10.48
C ALA A 62 -9.27 -6.14 -11.41
N ASN A 63 -9.28 -4.91 -11.92
CA ASN A 63 -8.24 -4.35 -12.78
C ASN A 63 -7.15 -3.65 -11.97
N GLU A 64 -7.47 -3.14 -10.79
CA GLU A 64 -6.48 -2.60 -9.86
C GLU A 64 -5.75 -3.73 -9.14
N LYS A 65 -4.44 -3.81 -9.36
CA LYS A 65 -3.57 -4.81 -8.73
C LYS A 65 -2.38 -4.12 -8.08
N ILE A 66 -2.50 -3.88 -6.79
CA ILE A 66 -1.41 -3.40 -5.95
C ILE A 66 -0.87 -4.60 -5.19
N ARG A 67 0.40 -4.94 -5.41
CA ARG A 67 1.01 -6.13 -4.82
C ARG A 67 1.49 -5.83 -3.40
N VAL A 68 1.19 -6.75 -2.49
CA VAL A 68 1.67 -6.70 -1.10
C VAL A 68 3.04 -7.36 -1.02
N VAL A 69 3.99 -6.67 -0.38
CA VAL A 69 5.31 -7.20 -0.07
C VAL A 69 5.66 -6.89 1.37
N TYR A 70 6.01 -7.89 2.16
CA TYR A 70 6.57 -7.68 3.49
C TYR A 70 8.10 -7.47 3.42
N GLY A 71 8.61 -6.48 4.15
CA GLY A 71 10.05 -6.27 4.24
C GLY A 71 10.46 -5.06 5.08
N ALA A 72 11.76 -4.77 5.11
CA ALA A 72 12.31 -3.64 5.86
C ALA A 72 11.74 -2.29 5.40
N SER A 73 11.42 -1.40 6.33
CA SER A 73 10.84 -0.08 6.04
C SER A 73 11.82 0.83 5.27
N GLU A 74 11.30 1.56 4.28
CA GLU A 74 12.02 2.65 3.58
C GLU A 74 12.25 3.87 4.50
N TYR A 75 11.52 3.95 5.61
CA TYR A 75 11.53 5.07 6.55
C TYR A 75 12.30 4.77 7.85
N GLY A 76 13.10 3.69 7.87
CA GLY A 76 13.97 3.36 9.00
C GLY A 76 13.27 2.77 10.22
N HIS A 77 12.02 2.30 10.08
CA HIS A 77 11.37 1.52 11.13
C HIS A 77 12.12 0.21 11.37
N GLU A 78 12.35 -0.13 12.64
CA GLU A 78 13.09 -1.34 13.04
C GLU A 78 12.36 -2.64 12.67
N GLN A 79 11.05 -2.55 12.50
CA GLN A 79 10.20 -3.68 12.18
C GLN A 79 9.89 -3.77 10.69
N GLU A 80 9.58 -5.00 10.28
CA GLU A 80 9.02 -5.27 8.98
C GLU A 80 7.68 -4.54 8.77
N VAL A 81 7.44 -4.08 7.55
CA VAL A 81 6.25 -3.34 7.16
C VAL A 81 5.56 -4.03 5.99
N MET A 82 4.25 -3.83 5.88
CA MET A 82 3.46 -4.23 4.71
C MET A 82 3.58 -3.14 3.63
N LYS A 83 4.29 -3.45 2.55
CA LYS A 83 4.51 -2.53 1.43
C LYS A 83 3.44 -2.73 0.37
N LEU A 84 2.84 -1.63 -0.08
CA LEU A 84 1.96 -1.62 -1.25
C LEU A 84 2.76 -1.20 -2.47
N VAL A 85 2.99 -2.14 -3.37
CA VAL A 85 3.78 -1.96 -4.58
C VAL A 85 2.84 -1.76 -5.76
N TYR A 86 2.79 -0.52 -6.25
CA TYR A 86 2.04 -0.15 -7.44
C TYR A 86 2.85 -0.61 -8.65
N GLU A 87 2.34 -1.59 -9.37
CA GLU A 87 2.91 -1.95 -10.66
C GLU A 87 2.54 -0.83 -11.63
N THR A 88 3.51 -0.05 -12.07
CA THR A 88 3.30 0.83 -13.22
C THR A 88 2.82 -0.03 -14.37
N ALA A 89 1.60 0.22 -14.85
CA ALA A 89 1.14 -0.33 -16.12
C ALA A 89 2.23 -0.03 -17.14
N SER A 90 2.92 -1.08 -17.61
CA SER A 90 3.92 -0.92 -18.66
C SER A 90 3.23 -0.23 -19.85
N PRO A 91 3.78 0.87 -20.40
CA PRO A 91 3.24 1.47 -21.61
C PRO A 91 3.57 0.53 -22.78
N GLY A 92 2.78 -0.53 -22.98
CA GLY A 92 3.17 -1.57 -23.92
C GLY A 92 2.28 -2.81 -23.99
N SER A 93 0.96 -2.66 -24.08
CA SER A 93 0.15 -3.62 -24.85
C SER A 93 -1.14 -2.97 -25.36
N ARG A 94 -1.00 -2.08 -26.34
CA ARG A 94 -2.08 -1.91 -27.32
C ARG A 94 -1.87 -2.98 -28.38
N GLY A 95 -2.66 -4.05 -28.29
CA GLY A 95 -2.93 -4.91 -29.45
C GLY A 95 -3.86 -4.20 -30.42
#